data_AF-A0A8J7IYC1-F1
#
_entry.id   AF-A0A8J7IYC1-F1
#
_cell.length_a   1.000
_cell.length_b   1.000
_cell.length_c   1.000
_cell.angle_alpha   90.00
_cell.angle_beta   90.00
_cell.angle_gamma   90.00
#
_symmetry.space_group_name_H-M   'P 1'
#
loop_
_entity.id
_entity.type
_entity.pdbx_description
1 polymer ?
#
loop_
_entity_poly.entity_id
_entity_poly.type
_entity_poly.pdbx_seq_one_letter_code
_entity_poly.pdbx_strand_id
1 'polypeptide(L)'
;MPDSISDTAQPRGGLIGFLNGESSLAKTYWLGIFAAGSLSRILSRVLNREYLSAQTDDEFARLDMIGSTLNIVFLIWAVLMCRALVRCCYNNRTPGFWGWAAIVIAFFTLVVNIFLVFAQLFPQFATPRFMIQLDLSQVNKTLPHEMEPGFWLNRVEIAGDDVVYHFRDSGYMDENAKATVQAILTIHDPETQGICREIQGWFHSGITAVVYRYQFTNGAADARLEASTCLNWLAEN
;
A
#
# COMPACT_ATOMS: atom_id res chain seq x y z
N MET A 1 14.88 -42.12 44.29
CA MET A 1 13.73 -41.76 43.44
C MET A 1 13.80 -40.26 43.26
N PRO A 2 14.14 -39.74 42.06
CA PRO A 2 14.04 -38.31 41.81
C PRO A 2 12.61 -37.97 41.44
N ASP A 3 12.05 -37.00 42.15
CA ASP A 3 10.73 -36.43 41.90
C ASP A 3 10.65 -35.90 40.47
N SER A 4 9.81 -36.52 39.66
CA SER A 4 9.37 -35.96 38.39
C SER A 4 8.46 -34.77 38.71
N ILE A 5 9.06 -33.58 38.85
CA ILE A 5 8.34 -32.31 38.79
C ILE A 5 7.77 -32.22 37.37
N SER A 6 6.55 -32.73 37.22
CA SER A 6 5.69 -32.48 36.09
C SER A 6 5.33 -31.01 36.12
N ASP A 7 6.18 -30.18 35.50
CA ASP A 7 5.83 -28.82 35.10
C ASP A 7 4.72 -28.89 34.04
N THR A 8 3.49 -29.18 34.48
CA THR A 8 2.30 -28.86 33.70
C THR A 8 2.14 -27.35 33.78
N ALA A 9 2.93 -26.64 32.97
CA ALA A 9 2.72 -25.25 32.67
C ALA A 9 1.24 -25.09 32.27
N GLN A 10 0.43 -24.50 33.15
CA GLN A 10 -0.93 -24.13 32.82
C GLN A 10 -0.88 -23.33 31.52
N PRO A 11 -1.70 -23.69 30.50
CA PRO A 11 -1.75 -22.92 29.28
C PRO A 11 -2.05 -21.48 29.66
N ARG A 12 -1.14 -20.55 29.31
CA ARG A 12 -1.36 -19.13 29.54
C ARG A 12 -2.47 -18.71 28.58
N GLY A 13 -3.72 -18.88 29.03
CA GLY A 13 -4.90 -18.71 28.21
C GLY A 13 -4.93 -17.34 27.51
N GLY A 14 -5.28 -17.34 26.23
CA GLY A 14 -5.50 -16.12 25.44
C GLY A 14 -4.42 -15.80 24.42
N LEU A 15 -4.35 -14.51 24.04
CA LEU A 15 -3.48 -13.98 22.98
C LEU A 15 -1.99 -14.22 23.26
N ILE A 16 -1.56 -14.17 24.52
CA ILE A 16 -0.15 -14.34 24.91
C ILE A 16 0.33 -15.77 24.64
N GLY A 17 -0.48 -16.80 24.96
CA GLY A 17 -0.16 -18.19 24.63
C GLY A 17 -0.12 -18.42 23.12
N PHE A 18 -1.05 -17.80 22.38
CA PHE A 18 -1.07 -17.83 20.91
C PHE A 18 0.23 -17.24 20.30
N LEU A 19 0.64 -16.05 20.75
CA LEU A 19 1.87 -15.39 20.31
C LEU A 19 3.15 -16.12 20.72
N ASN A 20 3.10 -16.92 21.78
CA ASN A 20 4.23 -17.74 22.23
C ASN A 20 4.39 -19.05 21.44
N GLY A 21 3.47 -19.36 20.51
CA GLY A 21 3.54 -20.55 19.68
C GLY A 21 3.04 -21.82 20.36
N GLU A 22 2.17 -21.68 21.37
CA GLU A 22 1.47 -22.81 22.02
C GLU A 22 0.32 -23.36 21.16
N SER A 23 -0.14 -22.57 20.18
CA SER A 23 -1.16 -22.99 19.21
C SER A 23 -0.55 -23.82 18.08
N SER A 24 -1.39 -24.59 17.38
CA SER A 24 -0.95 -25.31 16.19
C SER A 24 -0.57 -24.32 15.08
N LEU A 25 0.45 -24.67 14.30
CA LEU A 25 0.98 -23.82 13.24
C LEU A 25 -0.12 -23.39 12.24
N ALA A 26 -1.01 -24.32 11.87
CA ALA A 26 -2.13 -24.02 10.98
C ALA A 26 -3.09 -22.97 11.59
N LYS A 27 -3.42 -23.09 12.90
CA LYS A 27 -4.27 -22.09 13.58
C LYS A 27 -3.57 -20.73 13.65
N THR A 28 -2.27 -20.71 13.96
CA THR A 28 -1.47 -19.48 14.01
C THR A 28 -1.46 -18.78 12.65
N TYR A 29 -1.31 -19.53 11.56
CA TYR A 29 -1.37 -18.97 10.22
C TYR A 29 -2.75 -18.41 9.86
N TRP A 30 -3.81 -19.21 9.97
CA TRP A 30 -5.14 -18.81 9.52
C TRP A 30 -5.74 -17.67 10.34
N LEU A 31 -5.64 -17.74 11.67
CA LEU A 31 -6.17 -16.69 12.54
C LEU A 31 -5.22 -15.48 12.63
N GLY A 32 -3.91 -15.73 12.60
CA GLY A 32 -2.92 -14.68 12.81
C GLY A 32 -2.62 -13.87 11.55
N ILE A 33 -2.30 -14.56 10.45
CA ILE A 33 -1.83 -13.90 9.22
C ILE A 33 -2.98 -13.71 8.24
N PHE A 34 -3.75 -14.77 7.96
CA PHE A 34 -4.80 -14.68 6.96
C PHE A 34 -5.96 -13.78 7.40
N ALA A 35 -6.47 -13.95 8.62
CA ALA A 35 -7.56 -13.10 9.12
C ALA A 35 -7.12 -11.64 9.28
N ALA A 36 -5.93 -11.39 9.84
CA ALA A 36 -5.40 -10.03 9.96
C ALA A 36 -5.12 -9.39 8.59
N GLY A 37 -4.58 -10.15 7.64
CA GLY A 37 -4.37 -9.66 6.27
C GLY A 37 -5.68 -9.37 5.53
N SER A 38 -6.72 -10.17 5.79
CA SER A 38 -8.07 -9.91 5.25
C SER A 38 -8.68 -8.65 5.86
N LEU A 39 -8.54 -8.46 7.18
CA LEU A 39 -8.98 -7.26 7.88
C LEU A 39 -8.23 -6.02 7.39
N SER A 40 -6.90 -6.11 7.25
CA SER A 40 -6.05 -5.06 6.68
C SER A 40 -6.56 -4.62 5.31
N ARG A 41 -6.83 -5.56 4.41
CA ARG A 41 -7.37 -5.25 3.08
C ARG A 41 -8.72 -4.53 3.13
N ILE A 42 -9.59 -4.91 4.07
CA ILE A 42 -10.88 -4.22 4.23
C ILE A 42 -10.64 -2.79 4.72
N LEU A 43 -9.79 -2.61 5.73
CA LEU A 43 -9.46 -1.29 6.26
C LEU A 43 -8.79 -0.39 5.22
N SER A 44 -7.83 -0.91 4.45
CA SER A 44 -7.18 -0.16 3.36
C SER A 44 -8.18 0.24 2.28
N ARG A 45 -9.17 -0.61 1.94
CA ARG A 45 -10.23 -0.22 1.00
C ARG A 45 -11.11 0.90 1.54
N VAL A 46 -11.41 0.87 2.84
CA VAL A 46 -12.18 1.95 3.49
C VAL A 46 -11.36 3.23 3.48
N LEU A 47 -10.09 3.18 3.89
CA LEU A 47 -9.20 4.34 3.88
C LEU A 47 -9.05 4.93 2.47
N ASN A 48 -8.79 4.09 1.46
CA ASN A 48 -8.68 4.56 0.07
C ASN A 48 -9.97 5.23 -0.42
N ARG A 49 -11.12 4.74 0.00
CA ARG A 49 -12.41 5.36 -0.33
C ARG A 49 -12.54 6.74 0.31
N GLU A 50 -12.20 6.86 1.59
CA GLU A 50 -12.25 8.14 2.32
C GLU A 50 -11.23 9.14 1.73
N TYR A 51 -10.04 8.67 1.35
CA TYR A 51 -9.01 9.46 0.67
C TYR A 51 -9.50 10.07 -0.64
N LEU A 52 -10.22 9.28 -1.45
CA LEU A 52 -10.74 9.76 -2.72
C LEU A 52 -11.91 10.75 -2.55
N SER A 53 -12.56 10.77 -1.39
CA SER A 53 -13.66 11.68 -1.07
C SER A 53 -13.27 12.90 -0.22
N ALA A 54 -12.03 12.96 0.28
CA ALA A 54 -11.55 14.06 1.10
C ALA A 54 -11.46 15.34 0.25
N GLN A 55 -11.90 16.47 0.82
CA GLN A 55 -11.93 17.76 0.11
C GLN A 55 -10.99 18.80 0.74
N THR A 56 -10.49 18.54 1.95
CA THR A 56 -9.68 19.50 2.72
C THR A 56 -8.33 18.92 3.11
N ASP A 57 -7.30 19.77 3.15
CA ASP A 57 -5.93 19.38 3.53
C ASP A 57 -5.86 18.72 4.91
N ASP A 58 -6.68 19.19 5.86
CA ASP A 58 -6.76 18.63 7.21
C ASP A 58 -7.32 17.19 7.22
N GLU A 59 -8.27 16.88 6.34
CA GLU A 59 -8.80 15.54 6.16
C GLU A 59 -7.75 14.61 5.56
N PHE A 60 -7.01 15.07 4.54
CA PHE A 60 -5.91 14.32 3.95
C PHE A 60 -4.82 14.00 4.98
N ALA A 61 -4.36 15.00 5.73
CA ALA A 61 -3.34 14.82 6.76
C ALA A 61 -3.78 13.82 7.85
N ARG A 62 -5.06 13.87 8.25
CA ARG A 62 -5.62 12.92 9.22
C ARG A 62 -5.69 11.51 8.66
N LEU A 63 -6.14 11.34 7.43
CA LEU A 63 -6.20 10.04 6.76
C LEU A 63 -4.80 9.44 6.58
N ASP A 64 -3.79 10.27 6.29
CA ASP A 64 -2.39 9.84 6.19
C ASP A 64 -1.81 9.40 7.53
N MET A 65 -2.08 10.16 8.60
CA MET A 65 -1.69 9.74 9.94
C MET A 65 -2.33 8.40 10.32
N ILE A 66 -3.61 8.19 10.00
CA ILE A 66 -4.33 6.94 10.27
C ILE A 66 -3.73 5.79 9.44
N GLY A 67 -3.52 5.99 8.14
CA GLY A 67 -2.93 5.00 7.24
C GLY A 67 -1.53 4.57 7.70
N SER A 68 -0.68 5.54 8.01
CA SER A 68 0.67 5.33 8.55
C SER A 68 0.65 4.55 9.86
N THR A 69 -0.22 4.94 10.80
CA THR A 69 -0.37 4.24 12.09
C THR A 69 -0.81 2.80 11.89
N LEU A 70 -1.78 2.57 11.01
CA LEU A 70 -2.29 1.26 10.68
C LEU A 70 -1.20 0.36 10.06
N ASN A 71 -0.40 0.89 9.14
CA ASN A 71 0.73 0.17 8.54
C ASN A 71 1.76 -0.25 9.61
N ILE A 72 2.10 0.64 10.55
CA ILE A 72 3.02 0.33 11.66
C ILE A 72 2.45 -0.77 12.56
N VAL A 73 1.16 -0.68 12.93
CA VAL A 73 0.49 -1.70 13.74
C VAL A 73 0.50 -3.06 13.03
N PHE A 74 0.21 -3.09 11.73
CA PHE A 74 0.27 -4.33 10.94
C PHE A 74 1.68 -4.89 10.82
N LEU A 75 2.69 -4.03 10.70
CA LEU A 75 4.10 -4.44 10.69
C LEU A 75 4.48 -5.11 12.02
N ILE A 76 4.17 -4.47 13.16
CA ILE A 76 4.42 -5.05 14.49
C ILE A 76 3.69 -6.40 14.62
N TRP A 77 2.44 -6.47 14.19
CA TRP A 77 1.67 -7.71 14.19
C TRP A 77 2.32 -8.80 13.32
N ALA A 78 2.77 -8.47 12.11
CA ALA A 78 3.44 -9.40 11.21
C ALA A 78 4.75 -9.94 11.80
N VAL A 79 5.55 -9.10 12.47
CA VAL A 79 6.77 -9.52 13.19
C VAL A 79 6.41 -10.50 14.31
N LEU A 80 5.40 -10.19 15.12
CA LEU A 80 4.94 -11.06 16.20
C LEU A 80 4.41 -12.40 15.67
N MET A 81 3.67 -12.40 14.56
CA MET A 81 3.20 -13.63 13.91
C MET A 81 4.35 -14.47 13.33
N CYS A 82 5.33 -13.85 12.70
CA CYS A 82 6.50 -14.55 12.18
C CYS A 82 7.25 -15.25 13.31
N ARG A 83 7.47 -14.54 14.43
CA ARG A 83 8.04 -15.12 15.66
C ARG A 83 7.21 -16.28 16.19
N ALA A 84 5.88 -16.13 16.26
CA ALA A 84 4.98 -17.18 16.74
C ALA A 84 5.04 -18.43 15.85
N LEU A 85 5.06 -18.28 14.52
CA LEU A 85 5.17 -19.39 13.58
C LEU A 85 6.50 -20.12 13.69
N VAL A 86 7.61 -19.39 13.81
CA VAL A 86 8.94 -19.99 14.03
C VAL A 86 8.95 -20.81 15.33
N ARG A 87 8.36 -20.29 16.41
CA ARG A 87 8.22 -21.05 17.68
C ARG A 87 7.32 -22.27 17.54
N CYS A 88 6.19 -22.15 16.85
CA CYS A 88 5.32 -23.30 16.55
C CYS A 88 6.09 -24.41 15.81
N CYS A 89 7.00 -24.07 14.90
CA CYS A 89 7.84 -25.06 14.21
C CYS A 89 8.81 -25.77 15.13
N TYR A 90 9.47 -25.06 16.03
CA TYR A 90 10.37 -25.70 16.99
C TYR A 90 9.61 -26.64 17.93
N ASN A 91 8.38 -26.29 18.30
CA ASN A 91 7.53 -27.10 19.18
C ASN A 91 6.93 -28.32 18.44
N ASN A 92 6.43 -28.13 17.22
CA ASN A 92 5.98 -29.21 16.34
C ASN A 92 7.15 -29.72 15.50
N ARG A 93 7.91 -30.68 16.05
CA ARG A 93 9.15 -31.28 15.49
C ARG A 93 9.11 -31.70 14.01
N THR A 94 7.94 -31.79 13.37
CA THR A 94 7.79 -31.99 11.92
C THR A 94 6.65 -31.10 11.38
N PRO A 95 6.92 -29.87 10.93
CA PRO A 95 5.93 -29.10 10.20
C PRO A 95 5.62 -29.82 8.88
N GLY A 96 4.36 -30.17 8.66
CA GLY A 96 3.92 -30.71 7.37
C GLY A 96 4.14 -29.69 6.24
N PHE A 97 3.95 -30.10 4.99
CA PHE A 97 4.11 -29.24 3.81
C PHE A 97 3.42 -27.87 3.97
N TRP A 98 2.16 -27.86 4.44
CA TRP A 98 1.39 -26.65 4.68
C TRP A 98 2.00 -25.73 5.74
N GLY A 99 2.75 -26.28 6.69
CA GLY A 99 3.41 -25.48 7.71
C GLY A 99 4.62 -24.73 7.18
N TRP A 100 5.43 -25.37 6.34
CA TRP A 100 6.52 -24.68 5.63
C TRP A 100 6.00 -23.62 4.67
N ALA A 101 4.94 -23.94 3.90
CA ALA A 101 4.30 -22.97 3.01
C ALA A 101 3.81 -21.73 3.78
N ALA A 102 3.16 -21.92 4.94
CA ALA A 102 2.71 -20.84 5.79
C ALA A 102 3.85 -19.92 6.27
N ILE A 103 5.00 -20.47 6.65
CA ILE A 103 6.18 -19.68 7.07
C ILE A 103 6.72 -18.86 5.90
N VAL A 104 6.86 -19.47 4.72
CA VAL A 104 7.38 -18.77 3.53
C VAL A 104 6.47 -17.61 3.17
N ILE A 105 5.15 -17.83 3.16
CA ILE A 105 4.15 -16.77 2.90
C ILE A 105 4.22 -15.69 3.98
N ALA A 106 4.33 -16.06 5.26
CA ALA A 106 4.44 -15.14 6.38
C ALA A 106 5.69 -14.26 6.26
N PHE A 107 6.84 -14.89 5.98
CA PHE A 107 8.12 -14.20 5.83
C PHE A 107 8.11 -13.27 4.63
N PHE A 108 7.61 -13.73 3.48
CA PHE A 108 7.43 -12.88 2.30
C PHE A 108 6.52 -11.68 2.60
N THR A 109 5.40 -11.92 3.27
CA THR A 109 4.47 -10.85 3.70
C THR A 109 5.18 -9.85 4.61
N LEU A 110 5.96 -10.31 5.57
CA LEU A 110 6.73 -9.46 6.47
C LEU A 110 7.75 -8.60 5.70
N VAL A 111 8.52 -9.20 4.78
CA VAL A 111 9.49 -8.47 3.95
C VAL A 111 8.81 -7.38 3.12
N VAL A 112 7.68 -7.70 2.49
CA VAL A 112 6.89 -6.71 1.73
C VAL A 112 6.39 -5.58 2.62
N ASN A 113 5.87 -5.87 3.81
CA ASN A 113 5.39 -4.84 4.74
C ASN A 113 6.53 -3.97 5.28
N ILE A 114 7.69 -4.56 5.60
CA ILE A 114 8.88 -3.80 5.99
C ILE A 114 9.26 -2.85 4.87
N PHE A 115 9.30 -3.34 3.63
CA PHE A 115 9.64 -2.48 2.50
C PHE A 115 8.60 -1.38 2.30
N LEU A 116 7.30 -1.66 2.38
CA LEU A 116 6.25 -0.65 2.22
C LEU A 116 6.40 0.48 3.25
N VAL A 117 6.57 0.13 4.53
CA VAL A 117 6.79 1.12 5.59
C VAL A 117 8.11 1.88 5.36
N PHE A 118 9.15 1.19 4.93
CA PHE A 118 10.44 1.81 4.63
C PHE A 118 10.35 2.80 3.46
N ALA A 119 9.69 2.42 2.37
CA ALA A 119 9.47 3.29 1.21
C ALA A 119 8.61 4.51 1.57
N GLN A 120 7.62 4.33 2.47
CA GLN A 120 6.80 5.45 2.97
C GLN A 120 7.62 6.42 3.84
N LEU A 121 8.49 5.92 4.71
CA LEU A 121 9.31 6.75 5.60
C LEU A 121 10.50 7.39 4.87
N PHE A 122 10.97 6.78 3.79
CA PHE A 122 12.13 7.22 3.03
C PHE A 122 11.82 7.20 1.53
N PRO A 123 11.01 8.17 1.04
CA PRO A 123 10.57 8.19 -0.36
C PRO A 123 11.73 8.28 -1.35
N GLN A 124 12.91 8.77 -0.94
CA GLN A 124 14.11 8.88 -1.78
C GLN A 124 14.66 7.54 -2.27
N PHE A 125 14.30 6.41 -1.67
CA PHE A 125 14.76 5.11 -2.14
C PHE A 125 13.98 4.64 -3.37
N ALA A 126 14.69 4.04 -4.32
CA ALA A 126 14.07 3.48 -5.51
C ALA A 126 13.04 2.40 -5.13
N THR A 127 11.79 2.60 -5.53
CA THR A 127 10.69 1.64 -5.31
C THR A 127 10.66 0.65 -6.47
N PRO A 128 10.94 -0.65 -6.27
CA PRO A 128 10.97 -1.63 -7.34
C PRO A 128 9.67 -1.62 -8.17
N ARG A 129 9.79 -1.73 -9.49
CA ARG A 129 8.65 -1.67 -10.43
C ARG A 129 7.52 -2.65 -10.09
N PHE A 130 7.84 -3.85 -9.59
CA PHE A 130 6.82 -4.82 -9.21
C PHE A 130 5.97 -4.34 -8.02
N MET A 131 6.53 -3.51 -7.12
CA MET A 131 5.81 -2.92 -6.00
C MET A 131 4.88 -1.82 -6.46
N ILE A 132 5.33 -0.98 -7.39
CA ILE A 132 4.48 0.03 -8.04
C ILE A 132 3.30 -0.68 -8.73
N GLN A 133 3.55 -1.75 -9.48
CA GLN A 133 2.49 -2.54 -10.10
C GLN A 133 1.52 -3.15 -9.08
N LEU A 134 2.02 -3.64 -7.95
CA LEU A 134 1.21 -4.20 -6.90
C LEU A 134 0.33 -3.13 -6.23
N ASP A 135 0.88 -1.94 -6.00
CA ASP A 135 0.16 -0.79 -5.46
C ASP A 135 -0.93 -0.31 -6.41
N LEU A 136 -0.60 -0.08 -7.68
CA LEU A 136 -1.57 0.27 -8.72
C LEU A 136 -2.63 -0.82 -8.94
N SER A 137 -2.29 -2.09 -8.76
CA SER A 137 -3.27 -3.19 -8.78
C SER A 137 -4.24 -3.12 -7.61
N GLN A 138 -3.81 -2.63 -6.44
CA GLN A 138 -4.70 -2.41 -5.30
C GLN A 138 -5.63 -1.23 -5.55
N VAL A 139 -5.09 -0.12 -6.06
CA VAL A 139 -5.90 1.04 -6.48
C VAL A 139 -6.94 0.62 -7.51
N ASN A 140 -6.56 -0.12 -8.55
CA ASN A 140 -7.51 -0.58 -9.56
C ASN A 140 -8.66 -1.45 -9.03
N LYS A 141 -8.49 -2.12 -7.87
CA LYS A 141 -9.58 -2.92 -7.26
C LYS A 141 -10.66 -2.05 -6.63
N THR A 142 -10.38 -0.77 -6.39
CA THR A 142 -11.37 0.20 -5.88
C THR A 142 -11.98 1.05 -7.00
N LEU A 143 -11.58 0.84 -8.25
CA LEU A 143 -12.07 1.56 -9.42
C LEU A 143 -13.14 0.74 -10.19
N PRO A 144 -14.05 1.38 -10.96
CA PRO A 144 -14.17 2.82 -11.16
C PRO A 144 -14.70 3.54 -9.92
N HIS A 145 -14.22 4.77 -9.69
CA HIS A 145 -14.63 5.60 -8.57
C HIS A 145 -15.04 6.99 -9.05
N GLU A 146 -16.24 7.43 -8.67
CA GLU A 146 -16.72 8.80 -8.92
C GLU A 146 -16.13 9.71 -7.84
N MET A 147 -15.31 10.67 -8.25
CA MET A 147 -14.68 11.64 -7.34
C MET A 147 -15.57 12.87 -7.16
N GLU A 148 -16.20 13.30 -8.24
CA GLU A 148 -17.20 14.38 -8.27
C GLU A 148 -18.33 14.00 -9.24
N PRO A 149 -19.53 14.59 -9.14
CA PRO A 149 -20.64 14.27 -10.04
C PRO A 149 -20.23 14.36 -11.53
N GLY A 150 -20.17 13.20 -12.20
CA GLY A 150 -19.77 13.13 -13.61
C GLY A 150 -18.25 13.05 -13.87
N PHE A 151 -17.41 13.02 -12.84
CA PHE A 151 -15.95 12.87 -12.92
C PHE A 151 -15.49 11.57 -12.25
N TRP A 152 -14.92 10.67 -13.06
CA TRP A 152 -14.63 9.28 -12.69
C TRP A 152 -13.17 8.95 -12.90
N LEU A 153 -12.51 8.36 -11.90
CA LEU A 153 -11.27 7.64 -12.11
C LEU A 153 -11.60 6.19 -12.50
N ASN A 154 -11.29 5.82 -13.75
CA ASN A 154 -11.66 4.51 -14.30
C ASN A 154 -10.59 3.45 -14.09
N ARG A 155 -9.32 3.83 -14.27
CA ARG A 155 -8.20 2.90 -14.28
C ARG A 155 -6.89 3.62 -14.06
N VAL A 156 -5.93 2.94 -13.44
CA VAL A 156 -4.52 3.35 -13.41
C VAL A 156 -3.67 2.23 -14.00
N GLU A 157 -2.70 2.55 -14.84
CA GLU A 157 -1.81 1.51 -15.42
C GLU A 157 -0.39 2.02 -15.60
N ILE A 158 0.53 1.09 -15.82
CA ILE A 158 1.89 1.42 -16.28
C ILE A 158 1.94 1.15 -17.78
N ALA A 159 2.05 2.20 -18.59
CA ALA A 159 2.13 2.13 -20.04
C ALA A 159 3.57 2.46 -20.48
N GLY A 160 4.35 1.43 -20.83
CA GLY A 160 5.79 1.62 -21.02
C GLY A 160 6.45 1.95 -19.69
N ASP A 161 7.08 3.12 -19.58
CA ASP A 161 7.70 3.61 -18.35
C ASP A 161 6.89 4.74 -17.68
N ASP A 162 5.70 5.04 -18.18
CA ASP A 162 4.80 6.04 -17.63
C ASP A 162 3.72 5.40 -16.75
N VAL A 163 3.36 6.03 -15.64
CA VAL A 163 2.15 5.71 -14.87
C VAL A 163 1.01 6.58 -15.37
N VAL A 164 -0.07 5.98 -15.87
CA VAL A 164 -1.21 6.68 -16.49
C VAL A 164 -2.47 6.49 -15.65
N TYR A 165 -3.02 7.59 -15.16
CA TYR A 165 -4.32 7.66 -14.50
C TYR A 165 -5.37 8.06 -15.54
N HIS A 166 -6.36 7.21 -15.77
CA HIS A 166 -7.43 7.41 -16.75
C HIS A 166 -8.67 7.95 -16.07
N PHE A 167 -8.91 9.24 -16.24
CA PHE A 167 -10.11 9.93 -15.80
C PHE A 167 -11.13 9.99 -16.94
N ARG A 168 -12.42 9.96 -16.60
CA ARG A 168 -13.53 10.23 -17.50
C ARG A 168 -14.37 11.34 -16.92
N ASP A 169 -14.59 12.36 -17.73
CA ASP A 169 -15.45 13.49 -17.43
C ASP A 169 -16.64 13.45 -18.40
N SER A 170 -17.85 13.55 -17.85
CA SER A 170 -19.09 13.63 -18.61
C SER A 170 -19.28 14.96 -19.37
N GLY A 171 -18.45 15.96 -19.07
CA GLY A 171 -18.43 17.25 -19.75
C GLY A 171 -17.95 17.21 -21.20
N TYR A 172 -17.92 18.40 -21.81
CA TYR A 172 -17.34 18.65 -23.12
C TYR A 172 -16.02 19.39 -22.95
N MET A 173 -15.01 18.96 -23.70
CA MET A 173 -13.73 19.64 -23.79
C MET A 173 -13.85 20.84 -24.72
N ASP A 174 -13.74 22.05 -24.18
CA ASP A 174 -13.44 23.26 -24.94
C ASP A 174 -11.95 23.64 -24.81
N GLU A 175 -11.53 24.72 -25.46
CA GLU A 175 -10.11 25.15 -25.41
C GLU A 175 -9.68 25.54 -23.99
N ASN A 176 -10.58 26.11 -23.19
CA ASN A 176 -10.30 26.49 -21.82
C ASN A 176 -10.10 25.25 -20.93
N ALA A 177 -10.98 24.25 -21.02
CA ALA A 177 -10.87 23.00 -20.28
C ALA A 177 -9.56 22.27 -20.62
N LYS A 178 -9.18 22.25 -21.90
CA LYS A 178 -7.90 21.68 -22.34
C LYS A 178 -6.71 22.41 -21.73
N ALA A 179 -6.73 23.74 -21.73
CA ALA A 179 -5.67 24.55 -21.12
C ALA A 179 -5.57 24.32 -19.60
N THR A 180 -6.71 24.24 -18.92
CA THR A 180 -6.78 23.91 -17.49
C THR A 180 -6.15 22.55 -17.21
N VAL A 181 -6.55 21.49 -17.93
CA VAL A 181 -5.99 20.14 -17.75
C VAL A 181 -4.47 20.14 -17.89
N GLN A 182 -3.95 20.82 -18.91
CA GLN A 182 -2.50 20.89 -19.15
C GLN A 182 -1.74 21.66 -18.06
N ALA A 183 -2.43 22.50 -17.28
CA ALA A 183 -1.85 23.28 -16.19
C ALA A 183 -1.92 22.58 -14.81
N ILE A 184 -2.67 21.48 -14.66
CA ILE A 184 -2.86 20.80 -13.36
C ILE A 184 -1.53 20.29 -12.78
N LEU A 185 -0.67 19.69 -13.61
CA LEU A 185 0.59 19.07 -13.16
C LEU A 185 1.79 19.99 -13.41
N THR A 186 1.77 21.19 -12.83
CA THR A 186 2.89 22.14 -12.93
C THR A 186 3.72 22.15 -11.66
N ILE A 187 5.06 22.10 -11.79
CA ILE A 187 5.96 21.96 -10.61
C ILE A 187 5.92 23.15 -9.63
N HIS A 188 5.34 24.28 -10.02
CA HIS A 188 5.16 25.44 -9.15
C HIS A 188 4.00 25.30 -8.19
N ASP A 189 3.10 24.35 -8.44
CA ASP A 189 1.96 24.06 -7.60
C ASP A 189 2.37 23.23 -6.37
N PRO A 190 2.03 23.66 -5.13
CA PRO A 190 2.38 22.94 -3.90
C PRO A 190 1.87 21.50 -3.85
N GLU A 191 0.71 21.19 -4.44
CA GLU A 191 0.18 19.82 -4.47
C GLU A 191 1.05 18.94 -5.37
N THR A 192 1.39 19.44 -6.56
CA THR A 192 2.33 18.77 -7.49
C THR A 192 3.70 18.55 -6.84
N GLN A 193 4.19 19.50 -6.06
CA GLN A 193 5.42 19.35 -5.26
C GLN A 193 5.30 18.27 -4.19
N GLY A 194 4.15 18.18 -3.52
CA GLY A 194 3.80 17.11 -2.59
C GLY A 194 3.87 15.74 -3.28
N ILE A 195 3.20 15.62 -4.43
CA ILE A 195 3.25 14.40 -5.27
C ILE A 195 4.70 14.04 -5.58
N CYS A 196 5.53 14.99 -6.06
CA CYS A 196 6.94 14.73 -6.35
C CYS A 196 7.69 14.15 -5.15
N ARG A 197 7.47 14.68 -3.93
CA ARG A 197 8.12 14.17 -2.70
C ARG A 197 7.69 12.75 -2.37
N GLU A 198 6.41 12.45 -2.52
CA GLU A 198 5.82 11.14 -2.20
C GLU A 198 6.24 10.06 -3.19
N ILE A 199 6.30 10.37 -4.48
CA ILE A 199 6.56 9.39 -5.54
C ILE A 199 7.99 9.42 -6.08
N GLN A 200 8.91 10.21 -5.50
CA GLN A 200 10.30 10.30 -5.99
C GLN A 200 10.98 8.92 -6.12
N GLY A 201 10.66 7.98 -5.24
CA GLY A 201 11.15 6.61 -5.30
C GLY A 201 10.71 5.86 -6.56
N TRP A 202 9.53 6.20 -7.11
CA TRP A 202 9.07 5.65 -8.39
C TRP A 202 9.95 6.15 -9.54
N PHE A 203 10.28 7.44 -9.54
CA PHE A 203 11.17 8.03 -10.55
C PHE A 203 12.58 7.45 -10.48
N HIS A 204 13.14 7.28 -9.28
CA HIS A 204 14.42 6.60 -9.10
C HIS A 204 14.44 5.14 -9.55
N SER A 205 13.27 4.51 -9.69
CA SER A 205 13.14 3.13 -10.17
C SER A 205 13.01 2.99 -11.70
N GLY A 206 12.98 4.10 -12.42
CA GLY A 206 12.87 4.14 -13.88
C GLY A 206 11.49 4.50 -14.42
N ILE A 207 10.54 4.93 -13.58
CA ILE A 207 9.31 5.58 -14.08
C ILE A 207 9.70 6.95 -14.67
N THR A 208 9.26 7.23 -15.90
CA THR A 208 9.64 8.43 -16.65
C THR A 208 8.66 9.59 -16.48
N ALA A 209 7.38 9.30 -16.22
CA ALA A 209 6.38 10.32 -15.94
C ALA A 209 5.14 9.74 -15.23
N VAL A 210 4.40 10.63 -14.58
CA VAL A 210 2.99 10.43 -14.23
C VAL A 210 2.13 11.22 -15.20
N VAL A 211 1.11 10.57 -15.76
CA VAL A 211 0.20 11.14 -16.76
C VAL A 211 -1.22 11.05 -16.24
N TYR A 212 -1.92 12.18 -16.17
CA TYR A 212 -3.36 12.23 -15.93
C TYR A 212 -4.06 12.43 -17.27
N ARG A 213 -4.72 11.38 -17.74
CA ARG A 213 -5.45 11.36 -19.01
C ARG A 213 -6.93 11.56 -18.75
N TYR A 214 -7.46 12.70 -19.20
CA TYR A 214 -8.86 13.06 -19.09
C TYR A 214 -9.59 12.74 -20.38
N GLN A 215 -10.58 11.84 -20.30
CA GLN A 215 -11.47 11.49 -21.41
C GLN A 215 -12.78 12.28 -21.28
N PHE A 216 -13.04 13.17 -22.22
CA PHE A 216 -14.29 13.92 -22.36
C PHE A 216 -15.19 13.30 -23.42
N THR A 217 -16.44 13.76 -23.50
CA THR A 217 -17.41 13.26 -24.49
C THR A 217 -16.96 13.47 -25.94
N ASN A 218 -16.20 14.54 -26.22
CA ASN A 218 -15.76 14.96 -27.56
C ASN A 218 -14.25 14.89 -27.79
N GLY A 219 -13.45 14.35 -26.87
CA GLY A 219 -12.00 14.32 -27.01
C GLY A 219 -11.27 13.87 -25.74
N ALA A 220 -9.93 14.01 -25.74
CA ALA A 220 -9.11 13.73 -24.56
C ALA A 220 -8.00 14.77 -24.41
N ALA A 221 -7.57 15.00 -23.17
CA ALA A 221 -6.43 15.84 -22.82
C ALA A 221 -5.57 15.14 -21.77
N ASP A 222 -4.26 15.34 -21.85
CA ASP A 222 -3.28 14.75 -20.94
C ASP A 222 -2.56 15.86 -20.17
N ALA A 223 -2.46 15.71 -18.85
CA ALA A 223 -1.50 16.42 -18.00
C ALA A 223 -0.33 15.49 -17.73
N ARG A 224 0.91 15.99 -17.74
CA ARG A 224 2.11 15.16 -17.57
C ARG A 224 3.07 15.79 -16.58
N LEU A 225 3.45 15.01 -15.56
CA LEU A 225 4.51 15.33 -14.61
C LEU A 225 5.73 14.46 -14.94
N GLU A 226 6.78 15.08 -15.46
CA GLU A 226 8.00 14.34 -15.82
C GLU A 226 8.89 14.07 -14.60
N ALA A 227 9.49 12.88 -14.58
CA ALA A 227 10.44 12.46 -13.55
C ALA A 227 11.63 13.42 -13.42
N SER A 228 12.17 13.87 -14.57
CA SER A 228 13.25 14.85 -14.66
C SER A 228 12.91 16.14 -13.92
N THR A 229 11.71 16.68 -14.15
CA THR A 229 11.22 17.91 -13.54
C THR A 229 11.09 17.76 -12.02
N CYS A 230 10.47 16.68 -11.54
CA CYS A 230 10.36 16.43 -10.10
C CYS A 230 11.73 16.25 -9.44
N LEU A 231 12.59 15.41 -10.02
CA LEU A 231 13.90 15.09 -9.44
C LEU A 231 14.84 16.31 -9.41
N ASN A 232 14.80 17.16 -10.43
CA ASN A 232 15.55 18.41 -10.44
C ASN A 232 15.05 19.36 -9.35
N TRP A 233 13.73 19.54 -9.22
CA TRP A 233 13.15 20.38 -8.18
C TRP A 233 13.49 19.88 -6.76
N LEU A 234 13.45 18.56 -6.53
CA LEU A 234 13.86 17.92 -5.27
C LEU A 234 15.36 18.07 -4.97
N ALA A 235 16.21 18.18 -6.00
CA ALA A 235 17.65 18.40 -5.80
C ALA A 235 17.97 19.85 -5.42
N GLU A 236 17.09 20.79 -5.79
CA GLU A 236 17.26 22.22 -5.55
C GLU A 236 16.67 22.68 -4.20
N ASN A 237 15.83 21.88 -3.54
CA ASN A 237 15.09 22.22 -2.31
C ASN A 237 15.25 21.17 -1.21
#